data_AF-A0A136PK27-F1
#
_entry.id   AF-A0A136PK27-F1
#
_cell.length_a   1.000
_cell.length_b   1.000
_cell.length_c   1.000
_cell.angle_alpha   90.00
_cell.angle_beta   90.00
_cell.angle_gamma   90.00
#
_symmetry.space_group_name_H-M   'P 1'
#
loop_
_entity.id
_entity.type
_entity.pdbx_description
1 polymer ?
#
loop_
_entity_poly.entity_id
_entity_poly.type
_entity_poly.pdbx_seq_one_letter_code
_entity_poly.pdbx_strand_id
1 'polypeptide(L)'
;MPTSPSPVTDPSPPPPAPSRGRRVDLVVVLVALALAGWVTSGLWRGPDTRAITANSSDQALFEWLLAFGGHAVTHGQNPFFTHLLNVPDGVNLAVNTSITVYAVLFAPLTYLVGPPATFLVILTLNLAATALAWYWLLSRHLVGSRPAAALGALFVAFSPGMVSHANAHLNWTAGWLVPLLIWRLFALRRPEHLLRNGILFGVTVAVAFSVAAEGLFFTALALGLFVVVWALHPARRAEARAALPSFLRGLGITTVTAGALLAYPLWLHFAGPQRFHGTGFDPVIHAEDIAAFGAYPQRSLAGAAGWDTTLAPNPTEENSFFGVPLLLLTVACFVALWRWAGPARRATLTALGVTGVVFTVLSWGPQVKWNGRRYDLALPFDLLGSLPVVNAALPSRLALVVAPVIGILLAYLVDAVRTRPARHRWTRPAWAAGFAVALLPLLPTPLLTIEREPIPRFITAGTWREYVSPGGVLTPVPLTLDVTPDGQRWQA
;
A
#
# COMPACT_ATOMS: atom_id res chain seq x y z
N MET A 1 15.21 7.17 -69.25
CA MET A 1 14.92 7.59 -67.86
C MET A 1 14.58 6.34 -67.07
N PRO A 2 15.23 6.06 -65.93
CA PRO A 2 15.06 4.80 -65.21
C PRO A 2 13.81 4.84 -64.32
N THR A 3 13.03 3.76 -64.36
CA THR A 3 11.86 3.47 -63.54
C THR A 3 12.28 3.08 -62.12
N SER A 4 11.74 3.77 -61.11
CA SER A 4 11.96 3.46 -59.69
C SER A 4 11.36 2.10 -59.30
N PRO A 5 12.05 1.28 -58.47
CA PRO A 5 11.47 0.06 -57.92
C PRO A 5 10.59 0.38 -56.70
N SER A 6 9.39 -0.21 -56.65
CA SER A 6 8.51 -0.17 -55.49
C SER A 6 9.11 -1.00 -54.33
N PRO A 7 9.05 -0.53 -53.07
CA PRO A 7 9.54 -1.30 -51.94
C PRO A 7 8.58 -2.46 -51.64
N VAL A 8 9.14 -3.67 -51.62
CA VAL A 8 8.46 -4.88 -51.13
C VAL A 8 8.20 -4.70 -49.63
N THR A 9 6.93 -4.69 -49.23
CA THR A 9 6.51 -4.74 -47.83
C THR A 9 6.76 -6.14 -47.28
N ASP A 10 7.66 -6.25 -46.32
CA ASP A 10 7.84 -7.49 -45.55
C ASP A 10 6.55 -7.89 -44.82
N PRO A 11 6.23 -9.19 -44.73
CA PRO A 11 5.06 -9.67 -43.99
C PRO A 11 5.20 -9.35 -42.50
N SER A 12 4.16 -8.74 -41.93
CA SER A 12 4.07 -8.47 -40.49
C SER A 12 4.14 -9.78 -39.70
N PRO A 13 4.90 -9.85 -38.59
CA PRO A 13 4.98 -11.06 -37.77
C PRO A 13 3.60 -11.42 -37.19
N PRO A 14 3.26 -12.72 -37.10
CA PRO A 14 1.96 -13.15 -36.61
C PRO A 14 1.77 -12.74 -35.13
N PRO A 15 0.54 -12.35 -34.73
CA PRO A 15 0.26 -12.00 -33.34
C PRO A 15 0.52 -13.22 -32.44
N PRO A 16 1.08 -13.02 -31.23
CA PRO A 16 1.36 -14.10 -30.30
C PRO A 16 0.07 -14.85 -29.91
N ALA A 17 0.13 -16.18 -29.90
CA ALA A 17 -1.02 -17.04 -29.65
C ALA A 17 -1.69 -16.75 -28.28
N PRO A 18 -3.02 -16.52 -28.24
CA PRO A 18 -3.73 -16.08 -27.03
C PRO A 18 -3.72 -17.09 -25.86
N SER A 19 -3.44 -18.37 -26.12
CA SER A 19 -3.49 -19.46 -25.13
C SER A 19 -2.35 -19.42 -24.10
N ARG A 20 -1.13 -19.03 -24.50
CA ARG A 20 0.03 -18.97 -23.60
C ARG A 20 -0.11 -17.85 -22.56
N GLY A 21 -0.79 -16.77 -22.92
CA GLY A 21 -1.05 -15.65 -22.03
C GLY A 21 -1.94 -16.03 -20.84
N ARG A 22 -3.05 -16.70 -21.11
CA ARG A 22 -4.05 -17.10 -20.09
C ARG A 22 -3.48 -18.05 -19.04
N ARG A 23 -2.58 -18.96 -19.42
CA ARG A 23 -1.93 -19.88 -18.46
C ARG A 23 -1.04 -19.13 -17.47
N VAL A 24 -0.25 -18.16 -17.94
CA VAL A 24 0.58 -17.34 -17.04
C VAL A 24 -0.30 -16.48 -16.15
N ASP A 25 -1.35 -15.87 -16.71
CA ASP A 25 -2.32 -15.07 -15.93
C ASP A 25 -2.90 -15.91 -14.78
N LEU A 26 -3.32 -17.16 -15.03
CA LEU A 26 -3.81 -18.08 -14.01
C LEU A 26 -2.75 -18.44 -12.97
N VAL A 27 -1.52 -18.73 -13.38
CA VAL A 27 -0.43 -19.04 -12.45
C VAL A 27 -0.17 -17.86 -11.51
N VAL A 28 -0.18 -16.62 -12.00
CA VAL A 28 -0.01 -15.45 -11.13
C VAL A 28 -1.14 -15.34 -10.11
N VAL A 29 -2.39 -15.60 -10.52
CA VAL A 29 -3.54 -15.61 -9.60
C VAL A 29 -3.36 -16.66 -8.51
N LEU A 30 -3.02 -17.89 -8.88
CA LEU A 30 -2.83 -18.98 -7.92
C LEU A 30 -1.67 -18.69 -6.97
N VAL A 31 -0.54 -18.17 -7.47
CA VAL A 31 0.61 -17.81 -6.63
C VAL A 31 0.28 -16.65 -5.68
N ALA A 32 -0.42 -15.61 -6.15
CA ALA A 32 -0.84 -14.49 -5.31
C ALA A 32 -1.77 -14.95 -4.18
N LEU A 33 -2.76 -15.79 -4.48
CA LEU A 33 -3.67 -16.36 -3.49
C LEU A 33 -2.95 -17.29 -2.51
N ALA A 34 -2.06 -18.15 -3.01
CA ALA A 34 -1.29 -19.07 -2.18
C ALA A 34 -0.37 -18.33 -1.20
N LEU A 35 0.33 -17.28 -1.67
CA LEU A 35 1.18 -16.46 -0.80
C LEU A 35 0.38 -15.63 0.20
N ALA A 36 -0.76 -15.05 -0.21
CA ALA A 36 -1.64 -14.34 0.72
C ALA A 36 -2.19 -15.26 1.82
N GLY A 37 -2.67 -16.45 1.43
CA GLY A 37 -3.12 -17.49 2.36
C GLY A 37 -1.99 -18.04 3.24
N TRP A 38 -0.77 -18.16 2.71
CA TRP A 38 0.42 -18.55 3.46
C TRP A 38 0.76 -17.53 4.56
N VAL A 39 0.85 -16.23 4.20
CA VAL A 39 1.16 -15.15 5.15
C VAL A 39 0.12 -15.10 6.27
N THR A 40 -1.16 -15.24 5.93
CA THR A 40 -2.28 -15.18 6.88
C THR A 40 -2.65 -16.53 7.52
N SER A 41 -1.93 -17.61 7.21
CA SER A 41 -2.31 -18.99 7.57
C SER A 41 -2.46 -19.22 9.07
N GLY A 42 -1.72 -18.48 9.91
CA GLY A 42 -1.82 -18.57 11.36
C GLY A 42 -3.21 -18.22 11.89
N LEU A 43 -3.87 -17.23 11.28
CA LEU A 43 -5.21 -16.76 11.64
C LEU A 43 -6.30 -17.68 11.08
N TRP A 44 -6.10 -18.22 9.87
CA TRP A 44 -7.06 -19.16 9.25
C TRP A 44 -7.28 -20.44 10.06
N ARG A 45 -6.37 -20.79 10.98
CA ARG A 45 -6.55 -21.92 11.91
C ARG A 45 -7.65 -21.70 12.96
N GLY A 46 -7.99 -20.45 13.25
CA GLY A 46 -9.00 -20.10 14.24
C GLY A 46 -9.26 -18.60 14.22
N PRO A 47 -10.04 -18.08 13.25
CA PRO A 47 -10.25 -16.64 13.10
C PRO A 47 -10.83 -15.98 14.37
N ASP A 48 -11.71 -16.71 15.07
CA ASP A 48 -12.35 -16.21 16.30
C ASP A 48 -11.47 -16.37 17.54
N THR A 49 -10.62 -17.39 17.56
CA THR A 49 -9.83 -17.79 18.73
C THR A 49 -8.36 -17.38 18.65
N ARG A 50 -7.95 -16.69 17.57
CA ARG A 50 -6.58 -16.21 17.39
C ARG A 50 -6.52 -14.73 17.04
N ALA A 51 -5.47 -14.08 17.54
CA ALA A 51 -5.09 -12.72 17.18
C ALA A 51 -3.64 -12.68 16.69
N ILE A 52 -3.31 -11.66 15.93
CA ILE A 52 -1.95 -11.31 15.53
C ILE A 52 -1.15 -10.95 16.79
N THR A 53 0.01 -11.57 16.97
CA THR A 53 0.84 -11.37 18.16
C THR A 53 1.39 -9.94 18.27
N ALA A 54 1.83 -9.38 17.13
CA ALA A 54 2.54 -8.11 17.11
C ALA A 54 1.63 -6.87 17.29
N ASN A 55 0.33 -7.01 17.00
CA ASN A 55 -0.60 -5.87 16.97
C ASN A 55 -2.06 -6.35 17.13
N SER A 56 -2.35 -6.97 18.27
CA SER A 56 -3.69 -7.49 18.58
C SER A 56 -4.72 -6.37 18.82
N SER A 57 -4.25 -5.18 19.20
CA SER A 57 -5.06 -4.00 19.43
C SER A 57 -5.63 -3.40 18.16
N ASP A 58 -4.81 -3.15 17.15
CA ASP A 58 -5.34 -2.69 15.86
C ASP A 58 -6.24 -3.75 15.23
N GLN A 59 -5.95 -5.04 15.42
CA GLN A 59 -6.86 -6.09 14.96
C GLN A 59 -8.23 -5.93 15.62
N ALA A 60 -8.30 -5.75 16.94
CA ALA A 60 -9.55 -5.51 17.66
C ALA A 60 -10.25 -4.23 17.17
N LEU A 61 -9.50 -3.15 16.91
CA LEU A 61 -10.03 -1.91 16.37
C LEU A 61 -10.64 -2.11 14.97
N PHE A 62 -9.96 -2.80 14.06
CA PHE A 62 -10.49 -3.07 12.72
C PHE A 62 -11.69 -4.01 12.75
N GLU A 63 -11.68 -5.04 13.60
CA GLU A 63 -12.85 -5.90 13.87
C GLU A 63 -14.04 -5.04 14.34
N TRP A 64 -13.82 -4.15 15.30
CA TRP A 64 -14.84 -3.23 15.78
C TRP A 64 -15.32 -2.26 14.71
N LEU A 65 -14.43 -1.68 13.88
CA LEU A 65 -14.79 -0.78 12.79
C LEU A 65 -15.68 -1.48 11.74
N LEU A 66 -15.43 -2.76 11.46
CA LEU A 66 -16.25 -3.57 10.55
C LEU A 66 -17.66 -3.80 11.13
N ALA A 67 -17.75 -4.13 12.42
CA ALA A 67 -19.03 -4.31 13.12
C ALA A 67 -19.82 -2.99 13.21
N PHE A 68 -19.18 -1.95 13.75
CA PHE A 68 -19.76 -0.63 13.94
C PHE A 68 -20.16 -0.02 12.60
N GLY A 69 -19.29 -0.03 11.59
CA GLY A 69 -19.61 0.58 10.29
C GLY A 69 -20.78 -0.12 9.59
N GLY A 70 -20.87 -1.46 9.68
CA GLY A 70 -22.03 -2.21 9.20
C GLY A 70 -23.31 -1.83 9.96
N HIS A 71 -23.24 -1.76 11.30
CA HIS A 71 -24.36 -1.37 12.15
C HIS A 71 -24.82 0.07 11.88
N ALA A 72 -23.88 1.01 11.84
CA ALA A 72 -24.17 2.43 11.67
C ALA A 72 -24.93 2.69 10.37
N VAL A 73 -24.48 2.10 9.26
CA VAL A 73 -25.13 2.29 7.96
C VAL A 73 -26.50 1.61 7.90
N THR A 74 -26.64 0.41 8.45
CA THR A 74 -27.93 -0.32 8.45
C THR A 74 -28.99 0.30 9.38
N HIS A 75 -28.56 1.05 10.40
CA HIS A 75 -29.44 1.69 11.39
C HIS A 75 -29.54 3.21 11.25
N GLY A 76 -29.02 3.78 10.15
CA GLY A 76 -29.09 5.22 9.88
C GLY A 76 -28.30 6.10 10.87
N GLN A 77 -27.29 5.55 11.52
CA GLN A 77 -26.38 6.28 12.39
C GLN A 77 -25.21 6.88 11.59
N ASN A 78 -24.45 7.77 12.22
CA ASN A 78 -23.28 8.38 11.61
C ASN A 78 -22.10 7.38 11.57
N PRO A 79 -21.60 6.96 10.39
CA PRO A 79 -20.47 6.04 10.31
C PRO A 79 -19.11 6.71 10.59
N PHE A 80 -19.08 8.02 10.76
CA PHE A 80 -17.86 8.82 10.95
C PHE A 80 -17.73 9.43 12.36
N PHE A 81 -18.72 9.28 13.23
CA PHE A 81 -18.67 9.78 14.61
C PHE A 81 -19.55 8.92 15.52
N THR A 82 -19.09 8.61 16.73
CA THR A 82 -19.87 7.82 17.69
C THR A 82 -19.54 8.15 19.14
N HIS A 83 -20.52 7.96 20.03
CA HIS A 83 -20.34 8.02 21.48
C HIS A 83 -20.10 6.64 22.11
N LEU A 84 -19.96 5.58 21.30
CA LEU A 84 -19.69 4.23 21.82
C LEU A 84 -18.28 4.07 22.42
N LEU A 85 -17.38 4.99 22.08
CA LEU A 85 -16.02 5.10 22.61
C LEU A 85 -15.83 6.47 23.24
N ASN A 86 -14.94 6.58 24.23
CA ASN A 86 -14.63 7.82 24.96
C ASN A 86 -15.88 8.54 25.52
N VAL A 87 -16.82 7.80 26.13
CA VAL A 87 -18.00 8.40 26.78
C VAL A 87 -17.54 9.38 27.89
N PRO A 88 -18.13 10.59 28.00
CA PRO A 88 -19.25 11.12 27.22
C PRO A 88 -18.87 11.84 25.92
N ASP A 89 -17.58 12.15 25.72
CA ASP A 89 -17.08 13.03 24.67
C ASP A 89 -17.21 12.46 23.24
N GLY A 90 -17.18 11.14 23.11
CA GLY A 90 -17.24 10.45 21.83
C GLY A 90 -15.93 10.42 21.06
N VAL A 91 -15.96 9.86 19.86
CA VAL A 91 -14.80 9.76 18.95
C VAL A 91 -15.17 10.14 17.53
N ASN A 92 -14.28 10.89 16.88
CA ASN A 92 -14.37 11.26 15.48
C ASN A 92 -13.59 10.25 14.61
N LEU A 93 -14.34 9.33 13.99
CA LEU A 93 -13.78 8.29 13.13
C LEU A 93 -13.34 8.82 11.76
N ALA A 94 -13.69 10.05 11.38
CA ALA A 94 -13.13 10.68 10.18
C ALA A 94 -11.69 11.16 10.37
N VAL A 95 -11.26 11.45 11.61
CA VAL A 95 -9.85 11.75 11.95
C VAL A 95 -9.09 10.50 12.37
N ASN A 96 -9.79 9.49 12.91
CA ASN A 96 -9.22 8.17 13.16
C ASN A 96 -9.07 7.36 11.84
N THR A 97 -8.36 6.23 11.92
CA THR A 97 -8.29 5.28 10.80
C THR A 97 -9.69 4.79 10.46
N SER A 98 -10.24 5.29 9.35
CA SER A 98 -11.53 4.83 8.83
C SER A 98 -11.30 3.85 7.69
N ILE A 99 -12.03 2.73 7.76
CA ILE A 99 -12.16 1.74 6.68
C ILE A 99 -13.63 1.63 6.24
N THR A 100 -14.36 2.76 6.24
CA THR A 100 -15.81 2.80 6.11
C THR A 100 -16.31 2.08 4.86
N VAL A 101 -15.66 2.26 3.70
CA VAL A 101 -16.02 1.52 2.47
C VAL A 101 -15.92 0.01 2.67
N TYR A 102 -14.91 -0.50 3.39
CA TYR A 102 -14.84 -1.92 3.72
C TYR A 102 -15.94 -2.35 4.68
N ALA A 103 -16.19 -1.57 5.73
CA ALA A 103 -17.26 -1.89 6.67
C ALA A 103 -18.63 -1.98 5.98
N VAL A 104 -18.93 -1.10 5.02
CA VAL A 104 -20.17 -1.16 4.25
C VAL A 104 -20.18 -2.32 3.26
N LEU A 105 -19.12 -2.47 2.45
CA LEU A 105 -19.06 -3.50 1.41
C LEU A 105 -19.11 -4.92 1.99
N PHE A 106 -18.45 -5.12 3.13
CA PHE A 106 -18.36 -6.41 3.82
C PHE A 106 -19.37 -6.56 4.96
N ALA A 107 -20.27 -5.60 5.21
CA ALA A 107 -21.30 -5.72 6.24
C ALA A 107 -22.10 -7.04 6.16
N PRO A 108 -22.54 -7.53 4.97
CA PRO A 108 -23.21 -8.82 4.89
C PRO A 108 -22.34 -9.97 5.40
N LEU A 109 -21.03 -9.95 5.09
CA LEU A 109 -20.10 -10.96 5.57
C LEU A 109 -19.88 -10.84 7.08
N THR A 110 -19.72 -9.62 7.60
CA THR A 110 -19.60 -9.34 9.03
C THR A 110 -20.77 -9.90 9.81
N TYR A 111 -22.01 -9.75 9.33
CA TYR A 111 -23.20 -10.31 9.99
C TYR A 111 -23.30 -11.84 9.88
N LEU A 112 -22.77 -12.43 8.81
CA LEU A 112 -22.85 -13.88 8.57
C LEU A 112 -21.81 -14.67 9.34
N VAL A 113 -20.56 -14.19 9.39
CA VAL A 113 -19.42 -14.94 9.94
C VAL A 113 -18.67 -14.20 11.05
N GLY A 114 -19.11 -13.00 11.40
CA GLY A 114 -18.50 -12.17 12.43
C GLY A 114 -17.37 -11.26 11.93
N PRO A 115 -17.03 -10.22 12.71
CA PRO A 115 -15.93 -9.31 12.38
C PRO A 115 -14.55 -9.97 12.26
N PRO A 116 -14.14 -10.93 13.12
CA PRO A 116 -12.84 -11.60 13.00
C PRO A 116 -12.60 -12.31 11.67
N ALA A 117 -13.56 -13.14 11.23
CA ALA A 117 -13.47 -13.85 9.98
C ALA A 117 -13.50 -12.87 8.79
N THR A 118 -14.31 -11.81 8.89
CA THR A 118 -14.37 -10.76 7.86
C THR A 118 -13.06 -9.99 7.74
N PHE A 119 -12.46 -9.61 8.87
CA PHE A 119 -11.13 -8.99 8.95
C PHE A 119 -10.10 -9.85 8.22
N LEU A 120 -10.06 -11.15 8.52
CA LEU A 120 -9.12 -12.09 7.91
C LEU A 120 -9.33 -12.24 6.39
N VAL A 121 -10.59 -12.30 5.95
CA VAL A 121 -10.95 -12.32 4.52
C VAL A 121 -10.43 -11.06 3.83
N ILE A 122 -10.70 -9.88 4.38
CA ILE A 122 -10.25 -8.60 3.80
C ILE A 122 -8.73 -8.53 3.75
N LEU A 123 -8.04 -8.89 4.83
CA LEU A 123 -6.57 -8.91 4.89
C LEU A 123 -5.98 -9.83 3.82
N THR A 124 -6.51 -11.04 3.67
CA THR A 124 -6.06 -12.01 2.67
C THR A 124 -6.32 -11.49 1.25
N LEU A 125 -7.52 -10.93 1.00
CA LEU A 125 -7.89 -10.37 -0.29
C LEU A 125 -7.07 -9.12 -0.63
N ASN A 126 -6.74 -8.29 0.35
CA ASN A 126 -5.89 -7.11 0.17
C ASN A 126 -4.52 -7.46 -0.42
N LEU A 127 -3.83 -8.46 0.16
CA LEU A 127 -2.53 -8.93 -0.31
C LEU A 127 -2.62 -9.51 -1.73
N ALA A 128 -3.60 -10.38 -1.96
CA ALA A 128 -3.80 -10.99 -3.28
C ALA A 128 -4.19 -9.94 -4.34
N ALA A 129 -5.13 -9.04 -4.03
CA ALA A 129 -5.56 -7.96 -4.91
C ALA A 129 -4.41 -7.00 -5.23
N THR A 130 -3.52 -6.74 -4.26
CA THR A 130 -2.34 -5.90 -4.48
C THR A 130 -1.44 -6.51 -5.54
N ALA A 131 -1.13 -7.81 -5.44
CA ALA A 131 -0.36 -8.51 -6.45
C ALA A 131 -1.06 -8.48 -7.82
N LEU A 132 -2.37 -8.72 -7.86
CA LEU A 132 -3.13 -8.77 -9.11
C LEU A 132 -3.27 -7.40 -9.79
N ALA A 133 -3.50 -6.34 -9.03
CA ALA A 133 -3.66 -4.99 -9.56
C ALA A 133 -2.32 -4.46 -10.10
N TRP A 134 -1.21 -4.70 -9.40
CA TRP A 134 0.13 -4.39 -9.91
C TRP A 134 0.49 -5.23 -11.12
N TYR A 135 0.15 -6.53 -11.11
CA TYR A 135 0.37 -7.41 -12.25
C TYR A 135 -0.37 -6.93 -13.48
N TRP A 136 -1.64 -6.53 -13.31
CA TRP A 136 -2.45 -5.97 -14.37
C TRP A 136 -1.83 -4.67 -14.91
N LEU A 137 -1.47 -3.72 -14.05
CA LEU A 137 -0.86 -2.46 -14.49
C LEU A 137 0.44 -2.72 -15.25
N LEU A 138 1.32 -3.55 -14.70
CA LEU A 138 2.63 -3.85 -15.30
C LEU A 138 2.47 -4.57 -16.64
N SER A 139 1.67 -5.65 -16.68
CA SER A 139 1.51 -6.50 -17.87
C SER A 139 0.75 -5.83 -19.01
N ARG A 140 -0.11 -4.86 -18.72
CA ARG A 140 -0.93 -4.19 -19.74
C ARG A 140 -0.36 -2.86 -20.21
N HIS A 141 0.46 -2.20 -19.39
CA HIS A 141 0.87 -0.83 -19.65
C HIS A 141 2.39 -0.57 -19.60
N LEU A 142 3.18 -1.43 -18.96
CA LEU A 142 4.58 -1.10 -18.65
C LEU A 142 5.60 -2.09 -19.24
N VAL A 143 5.30 -3.39 -19.29
CA VAL A 143 6.21 -4.43 -19.81
C VAL A 143 5.54 -5.34 -20.83
N GLY A 144 6.32 -5.91 -21.76
CA GLY A 144 5.83 -6.89 -22.73
C GLY A 144 5.74 -8.32 -22.19
N SER A 145 6.56 -8.65 -21.20
CA SER A 145 6.66 -9.97 -20.59
C SER A 145 5.76 -10.12 -19.37
N ARG A 146 4.76 -11.02 -19.45
CA ARG A 146 3.93 -11.43 -18.30
C ARG A 146 4.75 -11.92 -17.10
N PRO A 147 5.75 -12.82 -17.23
CA PRO A 147 6.59 -13.19 -16.09
C PRO A 147 7.38 -12.02 -15.48
N ALA A 148 7.72 -11.00 -16.27
CA ALA A 148 8.40 -9.82 -15.76
C ALA A 148 7.44 -8.96 -14.92
N ALA A 149 6.21 -8.78 -15.41
CA ALA A 149 5.14 -8.15 -14.66
C ALA A 149 4.83 -8.91 -13.35
N ALA A 150 4.79 -10.25 -13.40
CA ALA A 150 4.54 -11.09 -12.24
C ALA A 150 5.59 -10.89 -11.15
N LEU A 151 6.87 -10.91 -11.52
CA LEU A 151 7.98 -10.72 -10.56
C LEU A 151 7.90 -9.35 -9.88
N GLY A 152 7.72 -8.27 -10.64
CA GLY A 152 7.57 -6.93 -10.07
C GLY A 152 6.34 -6.81 -9.17
N ALA A 153 5.20 -7.34 -9.61
CA ALA A 153 3.95 -7.27 -8.86
C ALA A 153 3.96 -8.06 -7.55
N LEU A 154 4.50 -9.29 -7.57
CA LEU A 154 4.64 -10.12 -6.38
C LEU A 154 5.62 -9.48 -5.39
N PHE A 155 6.73 -8.91 -5.87
CA PHE A 155 7.64 -8.16 -5.00
C PHE A 155 6.92 -7.01 -4.30
N VAL A 156 6.13 -6.19 -5.01
CA VAL A 156 5.43 -5.06 -4.39
C VAL A 156 4.43 -5.53 -3.35
N ALA A 157 3.61 -6.54 -3.69
CA ALA A 157 2.56 -7.04 -2.82
C ALA A 157 3.06 -7.73 -1.54
N PHE A 158 4.25 -8.34 -1.60
CA PHE A 158 4.86 -9.07 -0.49
C PHE A 158 6.20 -8.45 -0.07
N SER A 159 6.37 -7.15 -0.31
CA SER A 159 7.54 -6.40 0.15
C SER A 159 7.58 -6.34 1.68
N PRO A 160 8.76 -6.14 2.30
CA PRO A 160 8.93 -6.10 3.75
C PRO A 160 7.86 -5.27 4.48
N GLY A 161 7.67 -4.02 4.07
CA GLY A 161 6.65 -3.15 4.67
C GLY A 161 5.22 -3.66 4.51
N MET A 162 4.90 -4.34 3.40
CA MET A 162 3.55 -4.86 3.18
C MET A 162 3.23 -6.09 4.02
N VAL A 163 4.24 -6.94 4.25
CA VAL A 163 4.14 -8.08 5.17
C VAL A 163 4.12 -7.60 6.63
N SER A 164 4.92 -6.58 6.95
CA SER A 164 4.96 -5.95 8.27
C SER A 164 3.61 -5.29 8.61
N HIS A 165 3.03 -4.51 7.70
CA HIS A 165 1.69 -3.95 7.87
C HIS A 165 0.57 -4.99 7.85
N ALA A 166 0.78 -6.18 7.28
CA ALA A 166 -0.19 -7.27 7.41
C ALA A 166 -0.39 -7.72 8.87
N ASN A 167 0.48 -7.29 9.80
CA ASN A 167 0.20 -7.29 11.23
C ASN A 167 -0.87 -6.23 11.59
N ALA A 168 -2.11 -6.51 11.22
CA ALA A 168 -3.36 -5.81 11.53
C ALA A 168 -3.81 -4.66 10.63
N HIS A 169 -2.94 -3.99 9.88
CA HIS A 169 -3.32 -2.79 9.13
C HIS A 169 -4.08 -3.09 7.82
N LEU A 170 -5.42 -3.11 7.88
CA LEU A 170 -6.26 -3.28 6.69
C LEU A 170 -6.15 -2.11 5.69
N ASN A 171 -5.92 -0.91 6.20
CA ASN A 171 -5.69 0.30 5.39
C ASN A 171 -4.38 0.19 4.59
N TRP A 172 -3.28 -0.20 5.23
CA TRP A 172 -1.96 -0.27 4.56
C TRP A 172 -1.84 -1.45 3.60
N THR A 173 -2.41 -2.60 3.96
CA THR A 173 -2.41 -3.77 3.07
C THR A 173 -3.28 -3.59 1.81
N ALA A 174 -4.10 -2.54 1.73
CA ALA A 174 -4.88 -2.17 0.55
C ALA A 174 -4.05 -1.55 -0.59
N GLY A 175 -2.82 -2.05 -0.81
CA GLY A 175 -1.89 -1.56 -1.84
C GLY A 175 -2.40 -1.70 -3.29
N TRP A 176 -3.49 -2.43 -3.52
CA TRP A 176 -4.19 -2.55 -4.79
C TRP A 176 -4.79 -1.22 -5.28
N LEU A 177 -5.01 -0.26 -4.39
CA LEU A 177 -5.47 1.08 -4.75
C LEU A 177 -4.42 1.85 -5.57
N VAL A 178 -3.14 1.69 -5.26
CA VAL A 178 -2.03 2.42 -5.89
C VAL A 178 -1.98 2.24 -7.42
N PRO A 179 -1.97 1.02 -7.99
CA PRO A 179 -1.96 0.85 -9.43
C PRO A 179 -3.22 1.37 -10.12
N LEU A 180 -4.38 1.37 -9.44
CA LEU A 180 -5.60 1.97 -9.97
C LEU A 180 -5.52 3.50 -10.00
N LEU A 181 -4.97 4.12 -8.95
CA LEU A 181 -4.72 5.56 -8.90
C LEU A 181 -3.74 6.00 -10.00
N ILE A 182 -2.64 5.26 -10.19
CA ILE A 182 -1.69 5.47 -11.31
C ILE A 182 -2.44 5.44 -12.64
N TRP A 183 -3.20 4.37 -12.89
CA TRP A 183 -3.90 4.21 -14.16
C TRP A 183 -4.91 5.31 -14.43
N ARG A 184 -5.71 5.69 -13.42
CA ARG A 184 -6.73 6.74 -13.54
C ARG A 184 -6.11 8.12 -13.74
N LEU A 185 -5.03 8.45 -13.03
CA LEU A 185 -4.29 9.69 -13.21
C LEU A 185 -3.80 9.85 -14.66
N PHE A 186 -3.17 8.82 -15.21
CA PHE A 186 -2.68 8.85 -16.60
C PHE A 186 -3.79 8.74 -17.64
N ALA A 187 -5.03 8.44 -17.26
CA ALA A 187 -6.19 8.51 -18.15
C ALA A 187 -6.67 9.96 -18.37
N LEU A 188 -6.37 10.89 -17.45
CA LEU A 188 -6.81 12.30 -17.57
C LEU A 188 -6.21 13.05 -18.76
N ARG A 189 -5.09 12.56 -19.33
CA ARG A 189 -4.46 13.15 -20.53
C ARG A 189 -5.29 12.98 -21.81
N ARG A 190 -6.33 12.14 -21.78
CA ARG A 190 -7.15 11.77 -22.94
C ARG A 190 -8.39 12.67 -23.06
N PRO A 191 -8.43 13.61 -24.02
CA PRO A 191 -9.54 14.56 -24.16
C PRO A 191 -10.88 13.90 -24.51
N GLU A 192 -10.87 12.76 -25.20
CA GLU A 192 -12.06 12.07 -25.73
C GLU A 192 -13.02 11.57 -24.65
N HIS A 193 -12.54 11.38 -23.41
CA HIS A 193 -13.33 10.83 -22.30
C HIS A 193 -13.15 11.64 -21.01
N LEU A 194 -12.91 12.94 -21.14
CA LEU A 194 -12.54 13.83 -20.04
C LEU A 194 -13.47 13.74 -18.82
N LEU A 195 -14.79 13.88 -19.03
CA LEU A 195 -15.79 13.83 -17.96
C LEU A 195 -15.80 12.48 -17.24
N ARG A 196 -15.87 11.40 -18.02
CA ARG A 196 -15.85 10.03 -17.49
C ARG A 196 -14.57 9.74 -16.71
N ASN A 197 -13.41 10.11 -17.25
CA ASN A 197 -12.13 9.87 -16.60
C ASN A 197 -11.99 10.67 -15.30
N GLY A 198 -12.42 11.93 -15.30
CA GLY A 198 -12.44 12.77 -14.10
C GLY A 198 -13.37 12.24 -13.01
N ILE A 199 -14.61 11.86 -13.37
CA ILE A 199 -15.57 11.29 -12.41
C ILE A 199 -15.04 9.97 -11.83
N LEU A 200 -14.59 9.04 -12.68
CA LEU A 200 -14.09 7.75 -12.22
C LEU A 200 -12.84 7.89 -11.35
N PHE A 201 -11.95 8.85 -11.65
CA PHE A 201 -10.82 9.12 -10.79
C PHE A 201 -11.25 9.75 -9.46
N GLY A 202 -12.21 10.68 -9.46
CA GLY A 202 -12.74 11.28 -8.23
C GLY A 202 -13.39 10.24 -7.30
N VAL A 203 -14.16 9.30 -7.87
CA VAL A 203 -14.70 8.15 -7.11
C VAL A 203 -13.58 7.27 -6.57
N THR A 204 -12.54 6.99 -7.38
CA THR A 204 -11.39 6.18 -6.95
C THR A 204 -10.64 6.86 -5.79
N VAL A 205 -10.48 8.18 -5.84
CA VAL A 205 -9.89 8.99 -4.76
C VAL A 205 -10.76 8.94 -3.50
N ALA A 206 -12.08 9.05 -3.62
CA ALA A 206 -12.99 8.95 -2.48
C ALA A 206 -12.93 7.57 -1.81
N VAL A 207 -12.89 6.49 -2.60
CA VAL A 207 -12.70 5.13 -2.10
C VAL A 207 -11.34 4.99 -1.42
N ALA A 208 -10.26 5.48 -2.05
CA ALA A 208 -8.92 5.41 -1.48
C ALA A 208 -8.81 6.19 -0.16
N PHE A 209 -9.41 7.38 -0.07
CA PHE A 209 -9.46 8.17 1.16
C PHE A 209 -10.18 7.40 2.28
N SER A 210 -11.32 6.78 1.98
CA SER A 210 -12.11 6.03 2.96
C SER A 210 -11.48 4.71 3.40
N VAL A 211 -10.49 4.18 2.68
CA VAL A 211 -9.78 2.94 3.05
C VAL A 211 -8.44 3.24 3.69
N ALA A 212 -7.70 4.21 3.14
CA ALA A 212 -6.33 4.54 3.54
C ALA A 212 -5.99 6.00 3.19
N ALA A 213 -6.51 6.96 3.95
CA ALA A 213 -6.25 8.38 3.74
C ALA A 213 -4.75 8.72 3.71
N GLU A 214 -3.97 8.20 4.66
CA GLU A 214 -2.50 8.39 4.71
C GLU A 214 -1.82 7.74 3.49
N GLY A 215 -2.23 6.54 3.09
CA GLY A 215 -1.72 5.87 1.88
C GLY A 215 -2.05 6.62 0.59
N LEU A 216 -3.25 7.21 0.49
CA LEU A 216 -3.62 8.11 -0.61
C LEU A 216 -2.75 9.36 -0.64
N PHE A 217 -2.48 9.97 0.53
CA PHE A 217 -1.62 11.14 0.64
C PHE A 217 -0.21 10.84 0.11
N PHE A 218 0.44 9.76 0.55
CA PHE A 218 1.76 9.39 0.05
C PHE A 218 1.75 9.03 -1.43
N THR A 219 0.72 8.33 -1.90
CA THR A 219 0.56 8.03 -3.32
C THR A 219 0.43 9.32 -4.14
N ALA A 220 -0.36 10.30 -3.67
CA ALA A 220 -0.52 11.58 -4.34
C ALA A 220 0.80 12.38 -4.40
N LEU A 221 1.57 12.41 -3.31
CA LEU A 221 2.90 13.04 -3.28
C LEU A 221 3.87 12.36 -4.26
N ALA A 222 3.91 11.03 -4.26
CA ALA A 222 4.79 10.26 -5.13
C ALA A 222 4.44 10.46 -6.61
N LEU A 223 3.15 10.41 -6.95
CA LEU A 223 2.69 10.64 -8.31
C LEU A 223 2.88 12.09 -8.75
N GLY A 224 2.66 13.06 -7.86
CA GLY A 224 2.94 14.47 -8.11
C GLY A 224 4.40 14.70 -8.45
N LEU A 225 5.31 14.21 -7.60
CA LEU A 225 6.76 14.30 -7.84
C LEU A 225 7.16 13.59 -9.14
N PHE A 226 6.68 12.37 -9.35
CA PHE A 226 6.94 11.61 -10.57
C PHE A 226 6.51 12.39 -11.82
N VAL A 227 5.27 12.90 -11.83
CA VAL A 227 4.70 13.62 -12.99
C VAL A 227 5.46 14.92 -13.24
N VAL A 228 5.84 15.67 -12.20
CA VAL A 228 6.61 16.91 -12.33
C VAL A 228 7.99 16.62 -12.92
N VAL A 229 8.74 15.68 -12.34
CA VAL A 229 10.08 15.32 -12.84
C VAL A 229 10.01 14.80 -14.28
N TRP A 230 9.02 13.95 -14.58
CA TRP A 230 8.80 13.42 -15.92
C TRP A 230 8.44 14.52 -16.93
N ALA A 231 7.53 15.42 -16.58
CA ALA A 231 7.04 16.49 -17.44
C ALA A 231 8.10 17.57 -17.72
N LEU A 232 8.98 17.83 -16.76
CA LEU A 232 10.07 18.81 -16.91
C LEU A 232 11.25 18.25 -17.73
N HIS A 233 11.39 16.93 -17.83
CA HIS A 233 12.46 16.30 -18.58
C HIS A 233 12.43 16.71 -20.07
N PRO A 234 13.56 17.15 -20.67
CA PRO A 234 13.58 17.69 -22.04
C PRO A 234 12.93 16.79 -23.09
N ALA A 235 13.15 15.48 -23.00
CA ALA A 235 12.59 14.49 -23.92
C ALA A 235 11.06 14.32 -23.86
N ARG A 236 10.38 14.85 -22.83
CA ARG A 236 8.93 14.70 -22.60
C ARG A 236 8.20 16.03 -22.48
N ARG A 237 8.93 17.14 -22.38
CA ARG A 237 8.36 18.48 -22.14
C ARG A 237 7.32 18.90 -23.19
N ALA A 238 7.55 18.59 -24.47
CA ALA A 238 6.59 18.89 -25.53
C ALA A 238 5.29 18.06 -25.38
N GLU A 239 5.43 16.75 -25.15
CA GLU A 239 4.31 15.83 -24.90
C GLU A 239 3.50 16.26 -23.65
N ALA A 240 4.19 16.58 -22.56
CA ALA A 240 3.56 17.03 -21.32
C ALA A 240 2.80 18.34 -21.50
N ARG A 241 3.37 19.32 -22.21
CA ARG A 241 2.68 20.59 -22.52
C ARG A 241 1.43 20.38 -23.36
N ALA A 242 1.48 19.48 -24.34
CA ALA A 242 0.31 19.17 -25.17
C ALA A 242 -0.81 18.50 -24.36
N ALA A 243 -0.46 17.64 -23.39
CA ALA A 243 -1.43 16.96 -22.52
C ALA A 243 -1.97 17.82 -21.38
N LEU A 244 -1.27 18.90 -21.01
CA LEU A 244 -1.55 19.71 -19.82
C LEU A 244 -2.98 20.26 -19.75
N PRO A 245 -3.57 20.84 -20.82
CA PRO A 245 -4.93 21.37 -20.74
C PRO A 245 -5.98 20.30 -20.43
N SER A 246 -5.91 19.15 -21.12
CA SER A 246 -6.80 18.01 -20.86
C SER A 246 -6.60 17.45 -19.46
N PHE A 247 -5.34 17.31 -19.03
CA PHE A 247 -5.02 16.84 -17.70
C PHE A 247 -5.59 17.74 -16.60
N LEU A 248 -5.41 19.07 -16.70
CA LEU A 248 -5.91 20.03 -15.71
C LEU A 248 -7.44 20.07 -15.67
N ARG A 249 -8.12 20.00 -16.82
CA ARG A 249 -9.59 19.94 -16.84
C ARG A 249 -10.09 18.65 -16.21
N GLY A 250 -9.46 17.51 -16.51
CA GLY A 250 -9.82 16.21 -15.93
C GLY A 250 -9.57 16.18 -14.42
N LEU A 251 -8.49 16.83 -13.97
CA LEU A 251 -8.18 17.01 -12.56
C LEU A 251 -9.23 17.90 -11.88
N GLY A 252 -9.69 18.98 -12.53
CA GLY A 252 -10.78 19.81 -12.01
C GLY A 252 -12.06 19.00 -11.77
N ILE A 253 -12.46 18.14 -12.73
CA ILE A 253 -13.62 17.25 -12.58
C ILE A 253 -13.40 16.23 -11.46
N THR A 254 -12.17 15.70 -11.34
CA THR A 254 -11.78 14.79 -10.25
C THR A 254 -11.96 15.49 -8.89
N THR A 255 -11.46 16.72 -8.75
CA THR A 255 -11.56 17.52 -7.52
C THR A 255 -13.00 17.80 -7.15
N VAL A 256 -13.85 18.20 -8.11
CA VAL A 256 -15.29 18.42 -7.84
C VAL A 256 -15.97 17.13 -7.40
N THR A 257 -15.69 16.02 -8.07
CA THR A 257 -16.32 14.72 -7.76
C THR A 257 -15.86 14.19 -6.39
N ALA A 258 -14.55 14.14 -6.14
CA ALA A 258 -14.01 13.70 -4.85
C ALA A 258 -14.43 14.65 -3.73
N GLY A 259 -14.38 15.96 -3.97
CA GLY A 259 -14.80 16.98 -3.01
C GLY A 259 -16.28 16.85 -2.63
N ALA A 260 -17.16 16.59 -3.59
CA ALA A 260 -18.57 16.35 -3.31
C ALA A 260 -18.80 15.07 -2.47
N LEU A 261 -18.15 13.96 -2.83
CA LEU A 261 -18.28 12.69 -2.11
C LEU A 261 -17.66 12.72 -0.71
N LEU A 262 -16.59 13.50 -0.53
CA LEU A 262 -15.84 13.60 0.71
C LEU A 262 -16.17 14.85 1.53
N ALA A 263 -17.13 15.68 1.11
CA ALA A 263 -17.42 16.96 1.77
C ALA A 263 -17.69 16.78 3.27
N TYR A 264 -18.56 15.83 3.63
CA TYR A 264 -18.91 15.56 5.02
C TYR A 264 -17.76 14.95 5.84
N PRO A 265 -17.11 13.85 5.42
CA PRO A 265 -15.98 13.30 6.18
C PRO A 265 -14.79 14.28 6.26
N LEU A 266 -14.52 15.09 5.24
CA LEU A 266 -13.47 16.12 5.31
C LEU A 266 -13.84 17.26 6.26
N TRP A 267 -15.12 17.67 6.29
CA TRP A 267 -15.58 18.64 7.28
C TRP A 267 -15.42 18.08 8.70
N LEU A 268 -15.83 16.84 8.95
CA LEU A 268 -15.58 16.19 10.24
C LEU A 268 -14.10 16.10 10.56
N HIS A 269 -13.26 15.78 9.57
CA HIS A 269 -11.83 15.62 9.74
C HIS A 269 -11.15 16.93 10.18
N PHE A 270 -11.45 18.05 9.49
CA PHE A 270 -10.74 19.32 9.71
C PHE A 270 -11.46 20.28 10.67
N ALA A 271 -12.78 20.18 10.79
CA ALA A 271 -13.60 21.16 11.53
C ALA A 271 -14.59 20.52 12.51
N GLY A 272 -14.74 19.19 12.50
CA GLY A 272 -15.68 18.47 13.35
C GLY A 272 -15.33 18.47 14.84
N PRO A 273 -16.25 17.96 15.69
CA PRO A 273 -15.99 17.71 17.11
C PRO A 273 -14.91 16.63 17.28
N GLN A 274 -14.24 16.61 18.43
CA GLN A 274 -13.18 15.63 18.76
C GLN A 274 -12.07 15.53 17.69
N ARG A 275 -11.83 16.60 16.92
CA ARG A 275 -10.70 16.68 16.01
C ARG A 275 -9.40 16.86 16.80
N PHE A 276 -8.31 16.27 16.31
CA PHE A 276 -6.98 16.50 16.83
C PHE A 276 -6.03 16.87 15.67
N HIS A 277 -4.89 17.47 16.03
CA HIS A 277 -3.88 17.91 15.07
C HIS A 277 -2.63 17.02 15.20
N GLY A 278 -2.09 16.59 14.06
CA GLY A 278 -0.94 15.69 14.01
C GLY A 278 -1.28 14.24 14.32
N THR A 279 -0.27 13.38 14.40
CA THR A 279 -0.43 11.93 14.62
C THR A 279 -0.59 11.53 16.09
N GLY A 280 -0.18 12.39 17.03
CA GLY A 280 0.02 12.01 18.44
C GLY A 280 1.29 11.17 18.68
N PHE A 281 2.01 10.80 17.62
CA PHE A 281 3.26 10.05 17.67
C PHE A 281 4.46 10.95 17.39
N ASP A 282 5.57 10.71 18.10
CA ASP A 282 6.80 11.44 17.86
C ASP A 282 7.43 11.01 16.51
N PRO A 283 7.60 11.94 15.54
CA PRO A 283 8.19 11.64 14.23
C PRO A 283 9.68 11.26 14.31
N VAL A 284 10.40 11.61 15.38
CA VAL A 284 11.79 11.16 15.62
C VAL A 284 11.81 9.68 15.99
N ILE A 285 10.80 9.21 16.74
CA ILE A 285 10.67 7.81 17.12
C ILE A 285 10.23 6.98 15.90
N HIS A 286 9.25 7.49 15.15
CA HIS A 286 8.62 6.81 14.00
C HIS A 286 9.26 7.17 12.66
N ALA A 287 10.59 7.16 12.64
CA ALA A 287 11.41 7.35 11.46
C ALA A 287 12.18 6.08 11.10
N GLU A 288 12.49 5.91 9.82
CA GLU A 288 13.39 4.85 9.37
C GLU A 288 14.79 5.04 9.95
N ASP A 289 15.39 3.94 10.39
CA ASP A 289 16.83 3.89 10.59
C ASP A 289 17.51 3.73 9.23
N ILE A 290 18.55 4.51 8.95
CA ILE A 290 19.26 4.40 7.67
C ILE A 290 19.82 2.97 7.49
N ALA A 291 20.26 2.32 8.58
CA ALA A 291 20.76 0.95 8.53
C ALA A 291 19.64 -0.08 8.25
N ALA A 292 18.37 0.25 8.49
CA ALA A 292 17.25 -0.67 8.25
C ALA A 292 17.11 -1.04 6.77
N PHE A 293 17.43 -0.13 5.85
CA PHE A 293 17.41 -0.41 4.40
C PHE A 293 18.29 -1.62 4.02
N GLY A 294 19.40 -1.83 4.75
CA GLY A 294 20.31 -2.95 4.55
C GLY A 294 19.99 -4.19 5.38
N ALA A 295 19.03 -4.12 6.30
CA ALA A 295 18.62 -5.19 7.19
C ALA A 295 17.47 -6.03 6.61
N TYR A 296 17.11 -7.11 7.30
CA TYR A 296 16.01 -8.00 6.93
C TYR A 296 14.86 -7.94 7.92
N PRO A 297 13.60 -8.02 7.45
CA PRO A 297 12.43 -7.95 8.31
C PRO A 297 12.26 -9.26 9.07
N GLN A 298 11.69 -9.18 10.27
CA GLN A 298 11.44 -10.34 11.13
C GLN A 298 10.65 -11.42 10.40
N ARG A 299 9.64 -11.07 9.61
CA ARG A 299 8.73 -12.02 8.91
C ARG A 299 9.17 -12.36 7.48
N SER A 300 10.45 -12.72 7.35
CA SER A 300 11.07 -13.22 6.11
C SER A 300 11.87 -14.50 6.36
N LEU A 301 12.35 -15.17 5.29
CA LEU A 301 13.26 -16.31 5.41
C LEU A 301 14.58 -15.95 6.08
N ALA A 302 15.14 -14.78 5.79
CA ALA A 302 16.33 -14.28 6.49
C ALA A 302 16.05 -14.03 7.97
N GLY A 303 14.90 -13.43 8.29
CA GLY A 303 14.48 -13.27 9.69
C GLY A 303 14.29 -14.61 10.40
N ALA A 304 13.70 -15.61 9.73
CA ALA A 304 13.60 -16.97 10.27
C ALA A 304 14.96 -17.66 10.47
N ALA A 305 15.99 -17.24 9.72
CA ALA A 305 17.37 -17.68 9.89
C ALA A 305 18.16 -16.87 10.94
N GLY A 306 17.51 -15.92 11.64
CA GLY A 306 18.12 -15.09 12.69
C GLY A 306 18.95 -13.91 12.16
N TRP A 307 18.68 -13.44 10.95
CA TRP A 307 19.32 -12.25 10.36
C TRP A 307 18.44 -11.00 10.45
N ASP A 308 17.34 -11.06 11.19
CA ASP A 308 16.49 -9.93 11.50
C ASP A 308 17.16 -8.95 12.47
N THR A 309 16.57 -7.76 12.60
CA THR A 309 17.04 -6.72 13.51
C THR A 309 15.84 -6.05 14.20
N THR A 310 16.11 -5.19 15.19
CA THR A 310 15.10 -4.40 15.92
C THR A 310 15.18 -2.91 15.60
N LEU A 311 15.61 -2.57 14.38
CA LEU A 311 15.83 -1.17 13.96
C LEU A 311 14.52 -0.39 13.74
N ALA A 312 13.42 -1.09 13.45
CA ALA A 312 12.11 -0.50 13.25
C ALA A 312 11.56 0.05 14.57
N PRO A 313 10.71 1.10 14.54
CA PRO A 313 10.03 1.60 15.73
C PRO A 313 9.20 0.50 16.43
N ASN A 314 8.59 -0.39 15.65
CA ASN A 314 7.88 -1.57 16.11
C ASN A 314 7.79 -2.62 14.97
N PRO A 315 7.37 -3.87 15.24
CA PRO A 315 7.32 -4.93 14.22
C PRO A 315 6.35 -4.71 13.04
N THR A 316 5.47 -3.72 13.13
CA THR A 316 4.52 -3.35 12.05
C THR A 316 5.04 -2.25 11.13
N GLU A 317 6.24 -1.72 11.41
CA GLU A 317 6.87 -0.60 10.73
C GLU A 317 8.21 -1.01 10.07
N GLU A 318 8.37 -2.27 9.65
CA GLU A 318 9.55 -2.76 8.92
C GLU A 318 9.51 -2.39 7.42
N ASN A 319 9.35 -1.09 7.12
CA ASN A 319 8.99 -0.61 5.77
C ASN A 319 10.13 -0.73 4.75
N SER A 320 11.36 -0.46 5.18
CA SER A 320 12.53 -0.32 4.31
C SER A 320 13.42 -1.56 4.18
N PHE A 321 13.16 -2.63 4.94
CA PHE A 321 14.07 -3.76 5.21
C PHE A 321 14.36 -4.63 3.98
N PHE A 322 15.01 -4.05 2.98
CA PHE A 322 15.22 -4.64 1.65
C PHE A 322 16.44 -5.57 1.63
N GLY A 323 17.36 -5.43 2.57
CA GLY A 323 18.64 -6.15 2.55
C GLY A 323 19.62 -5.57 1.54
N VAL A 324 20.91 -5.59 1.90
CA VAL A 324 22.00 -5.11 1.02
C VAL A 324 21.94 -5.69 -0.40
N PRO A 325 21.70 -7.00 -0.61
CA PRO A 325 21.63 -7.56 -1.96
C PRO A 325 20.56 -6.93 -2.86
N LEU A 326 19.37 -6.62 -2.35
CA LEU A 326 18.30 -6.01 -3.15
C LEU A 326 18.62 -4.54 -3.45
N LEU A 327 19.23 -3.80 -2.52
CA LEU A 327 19.69 -2.44 -2.79
C LEU A 327 20.71 -2.40 -3.93
N LEU A 328 21.71 -3.29 -3.88
CA LEU A 328 22.71 -3.43 -4.95
C LEU A 328 22.07 -3.84 -6.27
N LEU A 329 21.14 -4.81 -6.24
CA LEU A 329 20.38 -5.23 -7.42
C LEU A 329 19.57 -4.06 -8.00
N THR A 330 18.94 -3.23 -7.16
CA THR A 330 18.16 -2.07 -7.60
C THR A 330 19.02 -1.04 -8.32
N VAL A 331 20.20 -0.73 -7.77
CA VAL A 331 21.17 0.16 -8.42
C VAL A 331 21.65 -0.45 -9.74
N ALA A 332 21.97 -1.75 -9.76
CA ALA A 332 22.37 -2.46 -10.98
C ALA A 332 21.27 -2.46 -12.05
N CYS A 333 20.00 -2.66 -11.66
CA CYS A 333 18.83 -2.56 -12.53
C CYS A 333 18.76 -1.16 -13.16
N PHE A 334 18.84 -0.12 -12.32
CA PHE A 334 18.75 1.26 -12.76
C PHE A 334 19.86 1.60 -13.77
N VAL A 335 21.12 1.28 -13.45
CA VAL A 335 22.28 1.56 -14.30
C VAL A 335 22.20 0.80 -15.63
N ALA A 336 21.83 -0.49 -15.60
CA ALA A 336 21.68 -1.29 -16.81
C ALA A 336 20.57 -0.74 -17.71
N LEU A 337 19.39 -0.48 -17.13
CA LEU A 337 18.25 0.11 -17.85
C LEU A 337 18.59 1.48 -18.42
N TRP A 338 19.31 2.32 -17.67
CA TRP A 338 19.74 3.64 -18.12
C TRP A 338 20.66 3.57 -19.34
N ARG A 339 21.65 2.68 -19.30
CA ARG A 339 22.57 2.43 -20.41
C ARG A 339 21.87 1.94 -21.68
N TRP A 340 20.76 1.22 -21.52
CA TRP A 340 19.97 0.69 -22.64
C TRP A 340 18.81 1.59 -23.09
N ALA A 341 18.51 2.65 -22.33
CA ALA A 341 17.36 3.50 -22.54
C ALA A 341 17.62 4.60 -23.57
N GLY A 342 16.69 4.75 -24.52
CA GLY A 342 16.57 5.97 -25.32
C GLY A 342 16.06 7.16 -24.50
N PRO A 343 16.07 8.39 -25.06
CA PRO A 343 15.76 9.62 -24.33
C PRO A 343 14.42 9.60 -23.60
N ALA A 344 13.40 9.05 -24.26
CA ALA A 344 12.04 8.99 -23.76
C ALA A 344 11.88 8.06 -22.53
N ARG A 345 12.68 6.97 -22.47
CA ARG A 345 12.72 6.01 -21.37
C ARG A 345 13.59 6.52 -20.22
N ARG A 346 14.66 7.28 -20.52
CA ARG A 346 15.47 7.96 -19.50
C ARG A 346 14.61 8.92 -18.67
N ALA A 347 13.70 9.67 -19.27
CA ALA A 347 12.74 10.51 -18.53
C ALA A 347 11.95 9.73 -17.46
N THR A 348 11.46 8.54 -17.82
CA THR A 348 10.76 7.64 -16.89
C THR A 348 11.67 7.12 -15.79
N LEU A 349 12.89 6.70 -16.14
CA LEU A 349 13.87 6.24 -15.15
C LEU A 349 14.29 7.37 -14.21
N THR A 350 14.51 8.59 -14.71
CA THR A 350 14.80 9.77 -13.88
C THR A 350 13.67 10.03 -12.90
N ALA A 351 12.42 10.04 -13.36
CA ALA A 351 11.26 10.24 -12.48
C ALA A 351 11.15 9.15 -11.40
N LEU A 352 11.36 7.87 -11.76
CA LEU A 352 11.42 6.76 -10.80
C LEU A 352 12.56 6.91 -9.80
N GLY A 353 13.77 7.21 -10.29
CA GLY A 353 14.97 7.34 -9.46
C GLY A 353 14.88 8.51 -8.48
N VAL A 354 14.42 9.68 -8.95
CA VAL A 354 14.20 10.85 -8.09
C VAL A 354 13.11 10.55 -7.06
N THR A 355 12.00 9.92 -7.46
CA THR A 355 10.94 9.54 -6.52
C THR A 355 11.47 8.57 -5.45
N GLY A 356 12.19 7.52 -5.85
CA GLY A 356 12.79 6.58 -4.91
C GLY A 356 13.74 7.25 -3.93
N VAL A 357 14.68 8.08 -4.41
CA VAL A 357 15.66 8.78 -3.56
C VAL A 357 14.99 9.76 -2.61
N VAL A 358 14.05 10.59 -3.09
CA VAL A 358 13.36 11.57 -2.24
C VAL A 358 12.57 10.88 -1.13
N PHE A 359 11.82 9.83 -1.44
CA PHE A 359 11.04 9.12 -0.43
C PHE A 359 11.91 8.32 0.54
N THR A 360 13.04 7.76 0.09
CA THR A 360 14.06 7.20 1.00
C THR A 360 14.56 8.25 1.99
N VAL A 361 14.99 9.42 1.51
CA VAL A 361 15.55 10.47 2.38
C VAL A 361 14.50 11.04 3.33
N LEU A 362 13.27 11.27 2.86
CA LEU A 362 12.19 11.76 3.71
C LEU A 362 11.78 10.72 4.77
N SER A 363 11.92 9.41 4.48
CA SER A 363 11.58 8.36 5.43
C SER A 363 12.50 8.27 6.64
N TRP A 364 13.73 8.80 6.53
CA TRP A 364 14.66 8.93 7.66
C TRP A 364 14.17 9.92 8.73
N GLY A 365 13.08 10.65 8.46
CA GLY A 365 12.46 11.56 9.43
C GLY A 365 13.29 12.82 9.67
N PRO A 366 13.00 13.55 10.76
CA PRO A 366 13.57 14.88 11.01
C PRO A 366 15.05 14.84 11.41
N GLN A 367 15.56 13.71 11.90
CA GLN A 367 16.93 13.58 12.43
C GLN A 367 17.58 12.29 11.96
N VAL A 368 18.91 12.29 11.86
CA VAL A 368 19.66 11.09 11.46
C VAL A 368 19.55 10.00 12.52
N LYS A 369 19.07 8.82 12.10
CA LYS A 369 19.08 7.58 12.89
C LYS A 369 19.93 6.53 12.19
N TRP A 370 20.95 6.02 12.88
CA TRP A 370 21.85 4.98 12.37
C TRP A 370 22.10 3.90 13.43
N ASN A 371 21.70 2.68 13.10
CA ASN A 371 21.89 1.49 13.94
C ASN A 371 21.38 1.69 15.38
N GLY A 372 20.16 2.22 15.52
CA GLY A 372 19.48 2.51 16.77
C GLY A 372 19.92 3.81 17.45
N ARG A 373 21.00 4.45 16.99
CA ARG A 373 21.52 5.71 17.56
C ARG A 373 20.98 6.92 16.82
N ARG A 374 20.60 7.94 17.57
CA ARG A 374 20.13 9.24 17.03
C ARG A 374 21.26 10.24 17.05
N TYR A 375 21.29 11.10 16.04
CA TYR A 375 22.26 12.17 15.90
C TYR A 375 21.50 13.47 15.65
N ASP A 376 21.89 14.55 16.33
CA ASP A 376 21.28 15.88 16.24
C ASP A 376 21.65 16.61 14.94
N LEU A 377 21.45 15.94 13.81
CA LEU A 377 21.61 16.49 12.47
C LEU A 377 20.25 16.54 11.79
N ALA A 378 19.77 17.75 11.53
CA ALA A 378 18.48 17.98 10.87
C ALA A 378 18.50 17.44 9.43
N LEU A 379 17.41 16.77 9.05
CA LEU A 379 17.18 16.19 7.73
C LEU A 379 16.03 16.92 7.01
N PRO A 380 15.86 16.71 5.68
CA PRO A 380 14.86 17.44 4.90
C PRO A 380 13.42 17.34 5.42
N PHE A 381 13.06 16.24 6.11
CA PHE A 381 11.73 16.09 6.70
C PHE A 381 11.48 17.11 7.83
N ASP A 382 12.51 17.55 8.55
CA ASP A 382 12.39 18.55 9.63
C ASP A 382 11.75 19.86 9.15
N LEU A 383 12.05 20.25 7.90
CA LEU A 383 11.47 21.43 7.25
C LEU A 383 9.98 21.27 6.90
N LEU A 384 9.51 20.02 6.74
CA LEU A 384 8.17 19.69 6.25
C LEU A 384 7.25 19.19 7.36
N GLY A 385 7.81 18.57 8.40
CA GLY A 385 7.08 17.83 9.43
C GLY A 385 6.15 18.70 10.28
N SER A 386 6.33 20.01 10.28
CA SER A 386 5.45 20.97 10.95
C SER A 386 4.26 21.42 10.10
N LEU A 387 4.25 21.14 8.79
CA LEU A 387 3.17 21.55 7.90
C LEU A 387 1.89 20.77 8.23
N PRO A 388 0.71 21.40 8.11
CA PRO A 388 -0.57 20.72 8.25
C PRO A 388 -0.65 19.51 7.31
N VAL A 389 -1.28 18.42 7.76
CA VAL A 389 -1.41 17.13 7.06
C VAL A 389 -0.10 16.33 7.03
N VAL A 390 1.06 16.97 6.83
CA VAL A 390 2.38 16.28 6.92
C VAL A 390 2.67 15.87 8.35
N ASN A 391 2.35 16.74 9.32
CA ASN A 391 2.47 16.45 10.75
C ASN A 391 1.55 15.33 11.24
N ALA A 392 0.60 14.90 10.40
CA ALA A 392 -0.32 13.79 10.62
C ALA A 392 0.11 12.51 9.91
N ALA A 393 1.34 12.46 9.37
CA ALA A 393 1.89 11.29 8.69
C ALA A 393 3.19 10.80 9.37
N LEU A 394 3.38 9.48 9.44
CA LEU A 394 4.61 8.91 10.01
C LEU A 394 5.73 8.90 8.97
N PRO A 395 6.92 9.45 9.27
CA PRO A 395 8.02 9.46 8.32
C PRO A 395 8.41 8.07 7.83
N SER A 396 8.48 7.06 8.73
CA SER A 396 8.88 5.69 8.37
C SER A 396 8.10 5.14 7.18
N ARG A 397 6.79 5.39 7.16
CA ARG A 397 5.86 4.88 6.14
C ARG A 397 6.07 5.50 4.75
N LEU A 398 6.79 6.61 4.62
CA LEU A 398 7.21 7.13 3.31
C LEU A 398 8.11 6.13 2.56
N ALA A 399 8.82 5.24 3.27
CA ALA A 399 9.61 4.19 2.64
C ALA A 399 8.75 3.18 1.83
N LEU A 400 7.45 3.09 2.12
CA LEU A 400 6.52 2.23 1.36
C LEU A 400 6.42 2.61 -0.12
N VAL A 401 6.72 3.88 -0.48
CA VAL A 401 6.77 4.32 -1.89
C VAL A 401 7.97 3.73 -2.63
N VAL A 402 9.05 3.38 -1.92
CA VAL A 402 10.28 2.86 -2.50
C VAL A 402 10.06 1.44 -3.06
N ALA A 403 9.25 0.62 -2.40
CA ALA A 403 8.98 -0.75 -2.86
C ALA A 403 8.34 -0.82 -4.26
N PRO A 404 7.25 -0.08 -4.60
CA PRO A 404 6.76 0.05 -5.97
C PRO A 404 7.82 0.48 -6.99
N VAL A 405 8.70 1.42 -6.64
CA VAL A 405 9.78 1.88 -7.53
C VAL A 405 10.74 0.72 -7.83
N ILE A 406 11.16 -0.02 -6.81
CA ILE A 406 12.01 -1.22 -6.96
C ILE A 406 11.28 -2.25 -7.83
N GLY A 407 10.03 -2.58 -7.52
CA GLY A 407 9.23 -3.56 -8.28
C GLY A 407 9.10 -3.24 -9.76
N ILE A 408 8.91 -1.97 -10.12
CA ILE A 408 8.88 -1.50 -11.51
C ILE A 408 10.25 -1.68 -12.18
N LEU A 409 11.35 -1.33 -11.50
CA LEU A 409 12.72 -1.52 -12.02
C LEU A 409 13.05 -3.00 -12.24
N LEU A 410 12.69 -3.87 -11.29
CA LEU A 410 12.84 -5.31 -11.41
C LEU A 410 12.07 -5.84 -12.63
N ALA A 411 10.80 -5.47 -12.80
CA ALA A 411 9.99 -5.86 -13.95
C ALA A 411 10.61 -5.37 -15.27
N TYR A 412 11.05 -4.11 -15.32
CA TYR A 412 11.70 -3.55 -16.49
C TYR A 412 13.01 -4.27 -16.86
N LEU A 413 13.82 -4.62 -15.87
CA LEU A 413 15.06 -5.33 -16.13
C LEU A 413 14.80 -6.72 -16.70
N VAL A 414 13.89 -7.49 -16.09
CA VAL A 414 13.54 -8.84 -16.58
C VAL A 414 13.01 -8.77 -18.02
N ASP A 415 12.13 -7.80 -18.31
CA ASP A 415 11.60 -7.60 -19.66
C ASP A 415 12.72 -7.24 -20.68
N ALA A 416 13.63 -6.36 -20.29
CA ALA A 416 14.76 -5.94 -21.13
C ALA A 416 15.78 -7.07 -21.39
N VAL A 417 16.11 -7.86 -20.37
CA VAL A 417 17.08 -8.98 -20.49
C VAL A 417 16.51 -10.13 -21.34
N ARG A 418 15.19 -10.33 -21.33
CA ARG A 418 14.53 -11.34 -22.17
C ARG A 418 14.48 -10.95 -23.64
N THR A 419 14.26 -9.68 -23.92
CA THR A 419 14.11 -9.16 -25.29
C THR A 419 15.44 -8.86 -25.96
N ARG A 420 16.49 -8.53 -25.20
CA ARG A 420 17.81 -8.24 -25.76
C ARG A 420 18.63 -9.52 -26.01
N PRO A 421 19.40 -9.58 -27.11
CA PRO A 421 20.37 -10.64 -27.32
C PRO A 421 21.45 -10.57 -26.25
N ALA A 422 21.78 -11.72 -25.66
CA ALA A 422 22.83 -11.81 -24.66
C ALA A 422 24.19 -11.63 -25.35
N ARG A 423 24.92 -10.57 -25.00
CA ARG A 423 26.30 -10.35 -25.51
C ARG A 423 27.27 -11.43 -25.03
N HIS A 424 26.97 -12.05 -23.89
CA HIS A 424 27.78 -13.09 -23.27
C HIS A 424 26.89 -14.18 -22.69
N ARG A 425 27.32 -15.46 -22.79
CA ARG A 425 26.52 -16.61 -22.35
C ARG A 425 26.13 -16.56 -20.87
N TRP A 426 26.95 -15.91 -20.04
CA TRP A 426 26.75 -15.79 -18.61
C TRP A 426 25.85 -14.62 -18.17
N THR A 427 25.42 -13.73 -19.08
CA THR A 427 24.62 -12.55 -18.70
C THR A 427 23.28 -12.93 -18.07
N ARG A 428 22.55 -13.89 -18.66
CA ARG A 428 21.24 -14.32 -18.13
C ARG A 428 21.36 -15.09 -16.81
N PRO A 429 22.28 -16.07 -16.67
CA PRO A 429 22.55 -16.72 -15.38
C PRO A 429 22.96 -15.73 -14.28
N ALA A 430 23.83 -14.77 -14.58
CA ALA A 430 24.28 -13.79 -13.59
C ALA A 430 23.13 -12.94 -13.05
N TRP A 431 22.23 -12.47 -13.93
CA TRP A 431 21.02 -11.78 -13.48
C TRP A 431 20.13 -12.70 -12.67
N ALA A 432 19.84 -13.91 -13.14
CA ALA A 432 19.00 -14.86 -12.41
C ALA A 432 19.55 -15.15 -10.99
N ALA A 433 20.87 -15.33 -10.86
CA ALA A 433 21.52 -15.47 -9.56
C ALA A 433 21.37 -14.20 -8.71
N GLY A 434 21.58 -13.01 -9.28
CA GLY A 434 21.37 -11.74 -8.58
C GLY A 434 19.94 -11.57 -8.05
N PHE A 435 18.93 -11.91 -8.85
CA PHE A 435 17.52 -11.93 -8.42
C PHE A 435 17.29 -12.94 -7.29
N ALA A 436 17.85 -14.15 -7.40
CA ALA A 436 17.70 -15.17 -6.35
C ALA A 436 18.34 -14.74 -5.03
N VAL A 437 19.58 -14.25 -5.06
CA VAL A 437 20.30 -13.75 -3.88
C VAL A 437 19.58 -12.56 -3.24
N ALA A 438 18.97 -11.68 -4.04
CA ALA A 438 18.26 -10.51 -3.54
C ALA A 438 16.86 -10.80 -2.99
N LEU A 439 16.11 -11.70 -3.61
CA LEU A 439 14.69 -11.89 -3.31
C LEU A 439 14.39 -13.09 -2.43
N LEU A 440 15.19 -14.17 -2.47
CA LEU A 440 14.96 -15.34 -1.62
C LEU A 440 14.99 -15.02 -0.12
N PRO A 441 15.96 -14.22 0.39
CA PRO A 441 15.97 -13.83 1.81
C PRO A 441 14.71 -13.12 2.27
N LEU A 442 14.05 -12.38 1.36
CA LEU A 442 12.85 -11.59 1.63
C LEU A 442 11.55 -12.36 1.47
N LEU A 443 11.59 -13.65 1.08
CA LEU A 443 10.37 -14.43 0.96
C LEU A 443 9.62 -14.45 2.31
N PRO A 444 8.32 -14.14 2.32
CA PRO A 444 7.60 -13.90 3.55
C PRO A 444 7.36 -15.20 4.32
N THR A 445 7.41 -15.11 5.64
CA THR A 445 6.96 -16.16 6.56
C THR A 445 5.58 -15.82 7.13
N PRO A 446 4.81 -16.82 7.62
CA PRO A 446 3.51 -16.56 8.19
C PRO A 446 3.56 -15.57 9.36
N LEU A 447 2.52 -14.76 9.47
CA LEU A 447 2.33 -13.88 10.62
C LEU A 447 2.24 -14.72 11.90
N LEU A 448 2.81 -14.20 12.98
CA LEU A 448 2.70 -14.82 14.29
C LEU A 448 1.32 -14.54 14.86
N THR A 449 0.72 -15.58 15.44
CA THR A 449 -0.59 -15.49 16.07
C THR A 449 -0.55 -16.11 17.46
N ILE A 450 -1.25 -15.49 18.39
CA ILE A 450 -1.52 -16.01 19.73
C ILE A 450 -2.97 -16.46 19.82
N GLU A 451 -3.25 -17.34 20.78
CA GLU A 451 -4.63 -17.62 21.19
C GLU A 451 -5.19 -16.40 21.94
N ARG A 452 -6.47 -16.12 21.72
CA ARG A 452 -7.20 -15.06 22.41
C ARG A 452 -8.46 -15.64 23.04
N GLU A 453 -8.87 -15.05 24.15
CA GLU A 453 -10.06 -15.50 24.85
C GLU A 453 -11.34 -15.25 24.03
N PRO A 454 -12.34 -16.14 24.15
CA PRO A 454 -13.66 -15.90 23.58
C PRO A 454 -14.34 -14.72 24.28
N ILE A 455 -15.31 -14.10 23.59
CA ILE A 455 -16.11 -13.03 24.20
C ILE A 455 -16.84 -13.58 25.44
N PRO A 456 -16.78 -12.91 26.60
CA PRO A 456 -17.40 -13.39 27.83
C PRO A 456 -18.88 -13.72 27.66
N ARG A 457 -19.34 -14.81 28.30
CA ARG A 457 -20.78 -15.18 28.32
C ARG A 457 -21.66 -14.08 28.88
N PHE A 458 -21.14 -13.29 29.83
CA PHE A 458 -21.81 -12.10 30.35
C PHE A 458 -22.25 -11.12 29.24
N ILE A 459 -21.44 -11.00 28.18
CA ILE A 459 -21.72 -10.15 27.02
C ILE A 459 -22.61 -10.89 26.02
N THR A 460 -22.20 -12.09 25.59
CA THR A 460 -22.88 -12.83 24.51
C THR A 460 -24.27 -13.35 24.89
N ALA A 461 -24.52 -13.66 26.16
CA ALA A 461 -25.84 -14.05 26.65
C ALA A 461 -26.77 -12.84 26.92
N GLY A 462 -26.27 -11.60 26.79
CA GLY A 462 -27.03 -10.39 27.07
C GLY A 462 -27.21 -10.07 28.56
N THR A 463 -26.58 -10.82 29.48
CA THR A 463 -26.66 -10.63 30.94
C THR A 463 -26.27 -9.21 31.37
N TRP A 464 -25.34 -8.57 30.65
CA TRP A 464 -24.94 -7.18 30.90
C TRP A 464 -26.11 -6.19 30.97
N ARG A 465 -27.21 -6.45 30.26
CA ARG A 465 -28.40 -5.58 30.24
C ARG A 465 -29.09 -5.49 31.60
N GLU A 466 -28.90 -6.47 32.48
CA GLU A 466 -29.43 -6.46 33.85
C GLU A 466 -28.60 -5.56 34.79
N TYR A 467 -27.36 -5.25 34.41
CA TYR A 467 -26.40 -4.52 35.23
C TYR A 467 -26.16 -3.09 34.75
N VAL A 468 -26.72 -2.69 33.60
CA VAL A 468 -26.51 -1.38 32.99
C VAL A 468 -27.85 -0.68 32.82
N SER A 469 -28.04 0.43 33.55
CA SER A 469 -29.21 1.29 33.42
C SER A 469 -29.37 1.84 31.99
N PRO A 470 -30.57 2.22 31.54
CA PRO A 470 -30.74 2.94 30.28
C PRO A 470 -29.84 4.19 30.23
N GLY A 471 -29.02 4.31 29.18
CA GLY A 471 -28.02 5.38 29.04
C GLY A 471 -26.78 5.23 29.92
N GLY A 472 -26.68 4.15 30.70
CA GLY A 472 -25.50 3.80 31.48
C GLY A 472 -24.35 3.27 30.62
N VAL A 473 -23.14 3.28 31.19
CA VAL A 473 -21.91 2.84 30.53
C VAL A 473 -21.41 1.57 31.20
N LEU A 474 -21.10 0.56 30.40
CA LEU A 474 -20.35 -0.61 30.86
C LEU A 474 -18.87 -0.39 30.52
N THR A 475 -18.02 -0.42 31.54
CA THR A 475 -16.57 -0.31 31.37
C THR A 475 -15.90 -1.58 31.90
N PRO A 476 -15.11 -2.29 31.09
CA PRO A 476 -14.37 -3.45 31.56
C PRO A 476 -13.21 -3.04 32.48
N VAL A 477 -12.83 -3.93 33.40
CA VAL A 477 -11.61 -3.81 34.21
C VAL A 477 -10.72 -5.03 33.93
N PRO A 478 -9.45 -4.86 33.50
CA PRO A 478 -8.77 -3.58 33.26
C PRO A 478 -9.40 -2.78 32.10
N LEU A 479 -9.16 -1.46 32.12
CA LEU A 479 -9.66 -0.56 31.07
C LEU A 479 -9.17 -1.01 29.70
N THR A 480 -10.01 -0.79 28.68
CA THR A 480 -9.65 -1.09 27.30
C THR A 480 -8.59 -0.13 26.80
N LEU A 481 -7.40 -0.66 26.55
CA LEU A 481 -6.21 0.06 26.08
C LEU A 481 -5.50 -0.82 25.03
N ASP A 482 -4.43 -0.30 24.45
CA ASP A 482 -3.60 -1.01 23.47
C ASP A 482 -3.12 -2.40 23.96
N VAL A 483 -2.75 -2.51 25.24
CA VAL A 483 -2.32 -3.78 25.84
C VAL A 483 -3.47 -4.69 26.30
N THR A 484 -4.70 -4.17 26.35
CA THR A 484 -5.92 -4.85 26.83
C THR A 484 -7.10 -4.57 25.88
N PRO A 485 -7.01 -5.00 24.61
CA PRO A 485 -7.93 -4.54 23.56
C PRO A 485 -9.29 -5.22 23.56
N ASP A 486 -9.47 -6.26 24.38
CA ASP A 486 -10.64 -7.15 24.32
C ASP A 486 -11.98 -6.44 24.55
N GLY A 487 -12.01 -5.34 25.30
CA GLY A 487 -13.25 -4.59 25.48
C GLY A 487 -13.83 -4.02 24.19
N GLN A 488 -13.00 -3.68 23.19
CA GLN A 488 -13.49 -3.30 21.85
C GLN A 488 -14.16 -4.49 21.16
N ARG A 489 -13.58 -5.68 21.28
CA ARG A 489 -14.14 -6.92 20.71
C ARG A 489 -15.48 -7.30 21.35
N TRP A 490 -15.69 -6.98 22.62
CA TRP A 490 -16.96 -7.28 23.31
C TRP A 490 -18.09 -6.36 22.85
N GLN A 491 -17.76 -5.16 22.39
CA GLN A 491 -18.74 -4.20 21.83
C GLN A 491 -19.07 -4.50 20.36
N ALA A 492 -18.11 -5.08 19.62
CA ALA A 492 -18.24 -5.47 18.21
C ALA A 492 -19.20 -6.66 18.02
#